data_AF-A0A1T5FZR9-F1
#
_entry.id   AF-A0A1T5FZR9-F1
#
_cell.length_a   1.000
_cell.length_b   1.000
_cell.length_c   1.000
_cell.angle_alpha   90.00
_cell.angle_beta   90.00
_cell.angle_gamma   90.00
#
_symmetry.space_group_name_H-M   'P 1'
#
loop_
_entity.id
_entity.type
_entity.pdbx_description
1 polymer ?
#
loop_
_entity_poly.entity_id
_entity_poly.type
_entity_poly.pdbx_seq_one_letter_code
_entity_poly.pdbx_strand_id
1 'polypeptide(L)' 'MEKTDKLRLLFGPANRGDTAAPVVHKHDDFEHASEDDLAGFEVETDDQGHHYAVRKTDLGKEEV' A
#
# COMPACT_ATOMS: atom_id res chain seq x y z
N MET A 1 22.90 -22.15 26.31
CA MET A 1 22.13 -21.49 25.23
C MET A 1 22.24 -22.44 24.05
N GLU A 2 21.20 -23.23 23.75
CA GLU A 2 21.32 -24.43 22.88
C GLU A 2 20.09 -24.65 21.97
N LYS A 3 18.88 -24.32 22.45
CA LYS A 3 17.64 -24.65 21.72
C LYS A 3 17.36 -23.74 20.52
N THR A 4 17.85 -22.50 20.54
CA THR A 4 17.57 -21.50 19.50
C THR A 4 18.54 -21.56 18.32
N ASP A 5 19.70 -22.21 18.45
CA ASP A 5 20.71 -22.20 17.40
C ASP A 5 20.32 -23.02 16.17
N LYS A 6 19.58 -24.11 16.34
CA LYS A 6 19.02 -24.88 15.21
C LYS A 6 17.99 -24.09 14.40
N LEU A 7 17.24 -23.21 15.05
CA LEU A 7 16.23 -22.37 14.39
C LEU A 7 16.88 -21.26 13.55
N ARG A 8 18.10 -20.81 13.90
CA ARG A 8 18.82 -19.78 13.14
C ARG A 8 19.24 -20.25 11.74
N LEU A 9 19.37 -21.56 11.52
CA LEU A 9 19.68 -22.11 10.19
C LEU A 9 18.49 -21.96 9.21
N LEU A 10 17.27 -22.03 9.71
CA LEU A 10 16.04 -21.93 8.91
C LEU A 10 15.53 -20.50 8.80
N PHE A 11 15.58 -19.72 9.90
CA PHE A 11 14.99 -18.39 9.97
C PHE A 11 16.02 -17.24 9.95
N GLY A 12 17.31 -17.56 9.88
CA GLY A 12 18.38 -16.60 10.02
C GLY A 12 18.63 -16.18 11.48
N PRO A 13 19.66 -15.35 11.73
CA PRO A 13 19.88 -14.78 13.04
C PRO A 13 18.67 -13.93 13.45
N ALA A 14 18.23 -14.07 14.71
CA ALA A 14 17.23 -13.17 15.26
C ALA A 14 17.78 -11.74 15.24
N ASN A 15 17.39 -10.96 14.23
CA ASN A 15 17.63 -9.53 14.20
C ASN A 15 16.83 -8.94 15.36
N ARG A 16 17.49 -8.74 16.50
CA ARG A 16 16.98 -7.89 17.58
C ARG A 16 17.18 -6.44 17.15
N GLY A 17 16.41 -6.01 16.15
CA GLY A 17 16.13 -4.59 16.00
C GLY A 17 15.46 -4.09 17.28
N ASP A 18 15.65 -2.82 17.61
CA ASP A 18 14.95 -2.19 18.73
C ASP A 18 13.43 -2.31 18.49
N THR A 19 12.76 -3.13 19.30
CA THR A 19 11.31 -3.35 19.18
C THR A 19 10.50 -2.13 19.60
N ALA A 20 11.13 -1.14 20.23
CA ALA A 20 10.52 0.15 20.56
C ALA A 20 10.75 1.21 19.47
N ALA A 21 11.60 0.95 18.48
CA ALA A 21 11.81 1.87 17.38
C ALA A 21 10.57 1.86 16.46
N PRO A 22 10.10 3.04 16.00
CA PRO A 22 8.99 3.12 15.07
C PRO A 22 9.36 2.51 13.72
N VAL A 23 8.42 1.78 13.12
CA VAL A 23 8.54 1.35 11.72
C VAL A 23 8.35 2.58 10.84
N VAL A 24 9.43 3.04 10.21
CA VAL A 24 9.39 4.16 9.25
C VAL A 24 9.22 3.60 7.85
N HIS A 25 8.02 3.72 7.30
CA HIS A 25 7.77 3.47 5.89
C HIS A 25 8.16 4.73 5.11
N LYS A 26 9.15 4.60 4.24
CA LYS A 26 9.55 5.68 3.33
C LYS A 26 9.02 5.35 1.95
N HIS A 27 8.39 6.32 1.33
CA HIS A 27 7.94 6.18 -0.04
C HIS A 27 9.14 6.07 -0.98
N ASP A 28 9.08 5.07 -1.85
CA ASP A 28 9.99 4.97 -2.99
C ASP A 28 9.39 5.65 -4.21
N ASP A 29 10.15 5.67 -5.31
CA ASP A 29 9.72 6.33 -6.54
C ASP A 29 8.46 5.68 -7.16
N PHE A 30 8.24 4.38 -6.92
CA PHE A 30 7.07 3.66 -7.44
C PHE A 30 5.82 4.00 -6.63
N GLU A 31 5.93 4.09 -5.32
CA GLU A 31 4.84 4.52 -4.44
C GLU A 31 4.41 5.95 -4.77
N HIS A 32 5.37 6.86 -4.96
CA HIS A 32 5.05 8.24 -5.35
C HIS A 32 4.37 8.32 -6.72
N ALA A 33 4.90 7.59 -7.72
CA ALA A 33 4.27 7.53 -9.05
C ALA A 33 2.86 6.94 -9.01
N SER A 34 2.60 5.97 -8.13
CA SER A 34 1.27 5.41 -7.91
C SER A 34 0.32 6.43 -7.28
N GLU A 35 0.77 7.24 -6.34
CA GLU A 35 -0.04 8.31 -5.73
C GLU A 35 -0.45 9.34 -6.77
N ASP A 36 0.47 9.74 -7.65
CA ASP A 36 0.22 10.70 -8.73
C ASP A 36 -0.82 10.18 -9.73
N ASP A 37 -0.74 8.91 -10.14
CA ASP A 37 -1.75 8.31 -11.04
C ASP A 37 -3.12 8.23 -10.35
N LEU A 38 -3.17 7.81 -9.08
CA LEU A 38 -4.41 7.71 -8.30
C LEU A 38 -5.08 9.06 -8.06
N ALA A 39 -4.31 10.16 -7.96
CA ALA A 39 -4.86 11.50 -7.78
C ALA A 39 -5.77 11.96 -8.93
N GLY A 40 -5.66 11.32 -10.10
CA GLY A 40 -6.50 11.56 -11.27
C GLY A 40 -7.90 10.93 -11.22
N PHE A 41 -8.20 10.11 -10.21
CA PHE A 41 -9.48 9.41 -10.08
C PHE A 41 -10.39 10.03 -9.02
N GLU A 42 -11.68 9.79 -9.18
CA GLU A 42 -12.74 10.03 -8.20
C GLU A 42 -13.51 8.73 -7.97
N VAL A 43 -14.11 8.58 -6.78
CA VAL A 43 -14.92 7.40 -6.46
C VAL A 43 -16.38 7.73 -6.66
N GLU A 44 -17.03 7.03 -7.59
CA GLU A 44 -18.47 7.10 -7.80
C GLU A 44 -19.18 5.92 -7.15
N THR A 45 -20.43 6.15 -6.76
CA THR A 45 -21.30 5.12 -6.18
C THR A 45 -22.59 5.03 -6.96
N ASP A 46 -22.95 3.84 -7.43
CA ASP A 46 -24.21 3.63 -8.16
C ASP A 46 -25.42 3.44 -7.22
N ASP A 47 -26.62 3.38 -7.78
CA ASP A 47 -27.87 3.18 -7.04
C ASP A 47 -27.94 1.82 -6.31
N GLN A 48 -27.09 0.86 -6.68
CA GLN A 48 -26.96 -0.45 -6.02
C GLN A 48 -25.91 -0.45 -4.89
N GLY A 49 -25.17 0.64 -4.73
CA GLY A 49 -24.12 0.81 -3.73
C GLY A 49 -22.74 0.26 -4.14
N HIS A 50 -22.50 -0.01 -5.42
CA HIS A 50 -21.18 -0.39 -5.91
C HIS A 50 -20.28 0.85 -6.04
N HIS A 51 -18.98 0.68 -5.79
CA HIS A 51 -17.99 1.77 -5.86
C HIS A 51 -17.01 1.55 -7.01
N TYR A 52 -16.81 2.58 -7.83
CA TYR A 52 -15.90 2.55 -8.97
C TYR A 52 -14.99 3.75 -8.97
N ALA A 53 -13.73 3.55 -9.39
CA ALA A 53 -12.80 4.64 -9.66
C ALA A 53 -13.02 5.14 -11.09
N VAL A 54 -13.37 6.40 -11.23
CA VAL A 54 -13.61 7.07 -12.52
C VAL A 54 -12.54 8.14 -12.72
N ARG A 55 -11.99 8.24 -13.94
CA ARG A 55 -11.02 9.31 -14.24
C ARG A 55 -11.74 10.65 -14.27
N LYS A 56 -11.21 11.64 -13.55
CA LYS A 56 -11.78 13.00 -13.48
C LYS A 56 -11.98 13.64 -14.86
N THR A 57 -11.15 13.26 -15.85
CA THR A 57 -11.24 13.76 -17.23
C THR A 57 -12.44 13.23 -18.01
N ASP A 58 -13.09 12.18 -17.52
CA ASP A 58 -14.23 11.55 -18.18
C ASP A 58 -15.56 12.00 -17.55
N LEU A 59 -15.51 12.59 -16.35
CA LEU A 59 -16.65 13.25 -15.71
C LEU A 59 -17.14 14.43 -16.57
N GLY A 60 -18.41 14.39 -16.98
CA GLY A 60 -19.05 15.42 -17.83
C GLY A 60 -19.05 15.13 -19.34
N LYS A 61 -18.48 14.01 -19.80
CA LYS A 61 -18.63 13.56 -21.20
C LYS A 61 -19.90 12.73 -21.45
N GLU A 62 -20.57 12.29 -20.39
CA GLU A 62 -21.75 11.43 -20.46
C GLU A 62 -23.09 12.18 -20.39
N GLU A 63 -23.08 13.51 -20.23
CA GLU A 63 -24.29 14.34 -20.38
C GLU A 63 -24.60 14.54 -21.88
N VAL A 64 -25.29 13.57 -22.50
CA VAL A 64 -25.85 13.66 -23.88
C VAL A 64 -27.36 13.44 -23.85
#